data_AF-A0ABD0R3V9-F1
#
_entry.id   AF-A0ABD0R3V9-F1
#
_cell.length_a   1.000
_cell.length_b   1.000
_cell.length_c   1.000
_cell.angle_alpha   90.00
_cell.angle_beta   90.00
_cell.angle_gamma   90.00
#
_symmetry.space_group_name_H-M   'P 1'
#
loop_
_entity.id
_entity.type
_entity.pdbx_description
1 polymer ?
#
loop_
_entity_poly.entity_id
_entity_poly.type
_entity_poly.pdbx_seq_one_letter_code
_entity_poly.pdbx_strand_id
1 'polypeptide(L)' 'MKEQDLMCIKLHGVNRIGLKKIIDFIYTAKLSLNMENLQDTLEAASFLQILPVLDFCK' A
#
# COMPACT_ATOMS: atom_id res chain seq x y z
N MET A 1 -8.79 1.86 -20.50
CA MET A 1 -9.49 2.74 -19.52
C MET A 1 -9.11 4.18 -19.80
N LYS A 2 -9.99 5.16 -19.54
CA LYS A 2 -9.61 6.58 -19.77
C LYS A 2 -8.45 7.03 -18.88
N GLU A 3 -8.25 6.42 -17.71
CA GLU A 3 -7.15 6.78 -16.81
C GLU A 3 -5.77 6.22 -17.22
N GLN A 4 -5.69 5.33 -18.20
CA GLN A 4 -4.45 4.59 -18.51
C GLN A 4 -3.30 5.48 -19.02
N ASP A 5 -3.63 6.58 -19.70
CA ASP A 5 -2.67 7.49 -20.33
C ASP A 5 -2.33 8.70 -19.42
N LEU A 6 -2.82 8.69 -18.18
CA LEU A 6 -2.58 9.77 -17.22
C LEU A 6 -1.21 9.62 -16.54
N MET A 7 -0.47 10.72 -16.48
CA MET A 7 0.77 10.81 -15.69
C MET A 7 0.51 10.97 -14.18
N CYS A 8 -0.74 11.21 -13.79
CA CYS A 8 -1.13 11.42 -12.40
C CYS A 8 -2.49 10.76 -12.14
N ILE A 9 -2.58 9.98 -11.05
CA ILE A 9 -3.80 9.35 -10.60
C ILE A 9 -4.22 9.91 -9.25
N LYS A 10 -5.54 10.03 -9.03
CA LYS A 10 -6.11 10.33 -7.72
C LYS A 10 -6.54 9.03 -7.08
N LEU A 11 -5.88 8.66 -6.00
CA LEU A 11 -6.19 7.43 -5.27
C LEU A 11 -7.00 7.79 -4.02
N HIS A 12 -8.23 7.31 -3.98
CA HIS A 12 -9.11 7.42 -2.82
C HIS A 12 -9.11 6.09 -2.04
N GLY A 13 -9.44 6.12 -0.75
CA GLY A 13 -9.57 4.90 0.07
C GLY A 13 -8.27 4.38 0.69
N VAL A 14 -7.13 5.05 0.47
CA VAL A 14 -5.88 4.77 1.18
C VAL A 14 -5.34 6.04 1.81
N ASN A 15 -4.77 5.91 3.01
CA ASN A 15 -4.08 7.02 3.65
C ASN A 15 -2.61 7.11 3.17
N ARG A 16 -2.00 8.28 3.42
CA ARG A 16 -0.63 8.58 2.99
C ARG A 16 0.41 7.65 3.59
N ILE A 17 0.23 7.21 4.84
CA ILE A 17 1.22 6.40 5.56
C ILE A 17 1.24 4.99 4.95
N GLY A 18 0.07 4.35 4.86
CA GLY A 18 -0.09 3.04 4.25
C GLY A 18 0.39 3.03 2.80
N LEU A 19 -0.06 3.99 1.97
CA LEU A 19 0.35 4.05 0.57
C LEU A 19 1.87 4.19 0.41
N LYS A 20 2.52 5.03 1.22
CA LYS A 20 3.98 5.17 1.17
C LYS A 20 4.68 3.85 1.49
N LYS A 21 4.25 3.14 2.54
CA LYS A 21 4.81 1.84 2.92
C LYS A 21 4.63 0.78 1.83
N ILE A 22 3.47 0.76 1.18
CA ILE A 22 3.20 -0.15 0.06
C ILE A 22 4.08 0.15 -1.14
N ILE A 23 4.24 1.43 -1.52
CA ILE A 23 5.14 1.81 -2.62
C ILE A 23 6.59 1.42 -2.28
N ASP A 24 7.07 1.74 -1.07
CA ASP A 24 8.41 1.36 -0.62
C ASP A 24 8.60 -0.17 -0.71
N PHE A 25 7.60 -0.95 -0.31
CA PHE A 25 7.63 -2.41 -0.44
C PHE A 25 7.67 -2.88 -1.90
N ILE A 26 6.85 -2.33 -2.79
CA ILE A 26 6.82 -2.70 -4.22
C ILE A 26 8.19 -2.50 -4.87
N TYR A 27 8.89 -1.41 -4.53
CA TYR A 27 10.19 -1.09 -5.13
C TYR A 27 11.39 -1.77 -4.46
N THR A 28 11.26 -2.20 -3.19
CA THR A 28 12.41 -2.71 -2.42
C THR A 28 12.27 -4.14 -1.93
N ALA A 29 11.06 -4.71 -2.00
CA ALA A 29 10.65 -5.95 -1.35
C ALA A 29 10.89 -5.95 0.18
N LYS A 30 11.06 -4.78 0.80
CA LYS A 30 11.27 -4.63 2.24
C LYS A 30 10.11 -3.88 2.87
N LEU A 31 9.65 -4.35 4.03
CA LEU A 31 8.60 -3.71 4.79
C LEU A 31 8.99 -3.66 6.27
N SER A 32 8.86 -2.47 6.87
CA SER A 32 9.08 -2.27 8.30
C SER A 32 7.77 -1.84 8.94
N LEU A 33 7.26 -2.73 9.79
CA LEU A 33 6.00 -2.59 10.51
C LEU A 33 6.24 -2.29 11.99
N ASN A 34 5.40 -1.43 12.55
CA ASN A 34 5.29 -1.18 13.99
C ASN A 34 3.84 -0.84 14.33
N MET A 35 3.51 -0.74 15.62
CA MET A 35 2.12 -0.48 16.05
C MET A 35 1.53 0.83 15.52
N GLU A 36 2.36 1.80 15.16
CA GLU A 36 1.91 3.09 14.63
C GLU A 36 1.49 3.02 13.16
N ASN A 37 2.12 2.14 12.37
CA ASN A 37 1.89 2.05 10.92
C ASN A 37 1.20 0.76 10.46
N LEU A 38 0.99 -0.19 11.38
CA LEU A 38 0.47 -1.52 11.06
C LEU A 38 -0.91 -1.44 10.40
N GLN A 39 -1.87 -0.78 11.07
CA GLN A 39 -3.25 -0.69 10.59
C GLN A 39 -3.32 -0.02 9.21
N ASP A 40 -2.70 1.15 9.08
CA ASP A 40 -2.65 1.92 7.83
C ASP A 40 -2.04 1.11 6.67
N THR A 41 -0.98 0.36 6.96
CA THR A 41 -0.28 -0.45 5.96
C THR A 41 -1.13 -1.65 5.53
N LEU A 42 -1.79 -2.34 6.46
CA LEU A 42 -2.65 -3.48 6.15
C LEU A 42 -3.92 -3.07 5.40
N GLU A 43 -4.54 -1.94 5.77
CA GLU A 43 -5.68 -1.37 5.03
C GLU A 43 -5.29 -1.04 3.59
N ALA A 44 -4.13 -0.37 3.40
CA ALA A 44 -3.63 -0.05 2.06
C ALA A 44 -3.28 -1.30 1.25
N ALA A 45 -2.65 -2.30 1.87
CA ALA A 45 -2.36 -3.58 1.22
C ALA A 45 -3.63 -4.31 0.79
N SER A 46 -4.67 -4.32 1.62
CA SER A 46 -5.96 -4.92 1.31
C SER A 46 -6.65 -4.20 0.16
N PHE A 47 -6.72 -2.86 0.22
CA PHE A 47 -7.33 -2.04 -0.83
C PHE A 47 -6.64 -2.22 -2.19
N LEU A 48 -5.30 -2.29 -2.19
CA LEU A 48 -4.48 -2.45 -3.40
C LEU A 48 -4.21 -3.91 -3.78
N GLN A 49 -4.76 -4.86 -3.03
CA GLN A 49 -4.62 -6.31 -3.26
C GLN A 49 -3.15 -6.80 -3.27
N ILE A 50 -2.31 -6.23 -2.41
CA ILE A 50 -0.91 -6.63 -2.23
C ILE A 50 -0.82 -7.80 -1.24
N LEU A 51 -1.21 -8.99 -1.71
CA LEU A 51 -1.31 -10.21 -0.88
C LEU A 51 -0.06 -10.56 -0.07
N PRO A 52 1.18 -10.42 -0.60
CA PRO A 52 2.38 -10.73 0.18
C PRO A 52 2.51 -9.91 1.46
N VAL A 53 1.96 -8.69 1.49
CA VAL A 53 1.97 -7.85 2.70
C VAL A 53 0.96 -8.36 3.74
N LEU A 54 -0.19 -8.87 3.29
CA LEU A 54 -1.22 -9.41 4.18
C LEU A 54 -0.80 -10.74 4.82
N ASP A 55 0.03 -11.51 4.13
CA ASP A 55 0.55 -12.78 4.64
C ASP A 55 1.52 -12.64 5.83
N PHE A 56 2.07 -11.45 6.09
CA PHE A 56 2.96 -11.21 7.24
C PHE A 56 2.27 -11.24 8.60
N CYS A 57 0.94 -11.03 8.65
CA CYS A 57 0.19 -10.82 9.89
C CYS A 57 -0.85 -11.91 10.18
N LYS A 58 -0.55 -13.17 9.81
CA LYS A 58 -1.37 -14.33 10.19
C LYS A 58 -1.23 -14.72 11.66
#